data_AF-P72904-F1
#
_entry.id   AF-P72904-F1
#
_cell.length_a   1.000
_cell.length_b   1.000
_cell.length_c   1.000
_cell.angle_alpha   90.00
_cell.angle_beta   90.00
_cell.angle_gamma   90.00
#
_symmetry.space_group_name_H-M   'P 1'
#
loop_
_entity.id
_entity.type
_entity.pdbx_description
1 polymer ?
#
loop_
_entity_poly.entity_id
_entity_poly.type
_entity_poly.pdbx_seq_one_letter_code
_entity_poly.pdbx_strand_id
1 'polypeptide(L)'
;MKTTINDYIGQFIKTTPEFKGKWRIIRYWMNQNKDHRTKYRILPGGEKILCDLSIPYEAMVYLKREEQKDLELLTQLLKPSDTFVDCGANIGIWSLVAASRVSYSGKVYAFEPNPSTF
;
A
#
# COMPACT_ATOMS: atom_id res chain seq x y z
N MET A 1 -19.87 10.49 6.21
CA MET A 1 -19.87 9.38 5.25
C MET A 1 -20.29 8.11 6.00
N LYS A 2 -21.34 7.39 5.58
CA LYS A 2 -21.82 6.20 6.32
C LYS A 2 -20.89 5.01 6.05
N THR A 3 -20.29 4.44 7.09
CA THR A 3 -19.49 3.20 7.03
C THR A 3 -20.36 2.04 6.54
N THR A 4 -19.87 1.28 5.58
CA THR A 4 -20.58 0.13 4.99
C THR A 4 -20.11 -1.19 5.60
N ILE A 5 -20.89 -2.26 5.44
CA ILE A 5 -20.47 -3.61 5.83
C ILE A 5 -19.14 -4.04 5.18
N ASN A 6 -18.90 -3.59 3.94
CA ASN A 6 -17.66 -3.87 3.22
C ASN A 6 -16.45 -3.17 3.85
N ASP A 7 -16.61 -2.02 4.50
CA ASP A 7 -15.53 -1.37 5.23
C ASP A 7 -15.13 -2.21 6.47
N TYR A 8 -16.11 -2.80 7.18
CA TYR A 8 -15.83 -3.72 8.30
C TYR A 8 -15.14 -5.00 7.86
N ILE A 9 -15.56 -5.60 6.74
CA ILE A 9 -14.89 -6.78 6.17
C ILE A 9 -13.45 -6.44 5.77
N GLY A 10 -13.24 -5.29 5.14
CA GLY A 10 -11.90 -4.82 4.79
C GLY A 10 -11.02 -4.64 6.03
N GLN A 11 -11.56 -4.06 7.10
CA GLN A 11 -10.83 -3.92 8.35
C GLN A 11 -10.52 -5.28 9.00
N PHE A 12 -11.49 -6.20 9.03
CA PHE A 12 -11.30 -7.57 9.53
C PHE A 12 -10.18 -8.29 8.78
N ILE A 13 -10.12 -8.17 7.45
CA ILE A 13 -9.04 -8.77 6.64
C ILE A 13 -7.67 -8.22 7.07
N LYS A 14 -7.57 -6.90 7.29
CA LYS A 14 -6.32 -6.20 7.64
C LYS A 14 -5.79 -6.55 9.04
N THR A 15 -6.68 -6.83 9.99
CA THR A 15 -6.30 -6.96 11.41
C THR A 15 -6.24 -8.40 11.90
N THR A 16 -6.83 -9.34 11.17
CA THR A 16 -6.79 -10.76 11.58
C THR A 16 -5.53 -11.46 11.07
N PRO A 17 -4.99 -12.45 11.81
CA PRO A 17 -3.94 -13.34 11.31
C PRO A 17 -4.38 -14.17 10.10
N GLU A 18 -3.45 -14.92 9.52
CA GLU A 18 -3.80 -15.91 8.49
C GLU A 18 -4.59 -17.08 9.07
N PHE A 19 -5.61 -17.52 8.34
CA PHE A 19 -6.40 -18.70 8.66
C PHE A 19 -6.98 -19.35 7.41
N LYS A 20 -7.29 -20.65 7.52
CA LYS A 20 -7.86 -21.43 6.41
C LYS A 20 -9.17 -20.79 5.94
N GLY A 21 -9.24 -20.44 4.66
CA GLY A 21 -10.43 -19.86 4.04
C GLY A 21 -10.48 -18.33 4.00
N LYS A 22 -9.51 -17.62 4.60
CA LYS A 22 -9.41 -16.15 4.55
C LYS A 22 -9.44 -15.59 3.12
N TRP A 23 -8.82 -16.29 2.18
CA TRP A 23 -8.86 -15.96 0.75
C TRP A 23 -10.28 -15.90 0.15
N ARG A 24 -11.23 -16.67 0.67
CA ARG A 24 -12.64 -16.59 0.22
C ARG A 24 -13.24 -15.23 0.60
N ILE A 25 -12.91 -14.73 1.78
CA ILE A 25 -13.34 -13.42 2.29
C ILE A 25 -12.65 -12.30 1.51
N ILE A 26 -11.34 -12.41 1.27
CA ILE A 26 -10.59 -11.46 0.45
C ILE A 26 -11.18 -11.38 -0.96
N ARG A 27 -11.39 -12.53 -1.62
CA ARG A 27 -11.99 -12.58 -2.97
C ARG A 27 -13.40 -11.99 -3.00
N TYR A 28 -14.23 -12.30 -2.00
CA TYR A 28 -15.54 -11.69 -1.86
C TYR A 28 -15.42 -10.17 -1.77
N TRP A 29 -14.59 -9.67 -0.85
CA TRP A 29 -14.38 -8.24 -0.65
C TRP A 29 -13.88 -7.54 -1.92
N MET A 30 -12.89 -8.11 -2.61
CA MET A 30 -12.37 -7.56 -3.86
C MET A 30 -13.49 -7.45 -4.91
N ASN A 31 -14.28 -8.52 -5.10
CA ASN A 31 -15.39 -8.51 -6.05
C ASN A 31 -16.45 -7.45 -5.72
N GLN A 32 -16.71 -7.18 -4.44
CA GLN A 32 -17.67 -6.16 -4.00
C GLN A 32 -17.16 -4.72 -4.14
N ASN A 33 -15.86 -4.53 -4.40
CA ASN A 33 -15.23 -3.20 -4.51
C ASN A 33 -14.66 -2.93 -5.90
N LYS A 34 -15.00 -3.76 -6.91
CA LYS A 34 -14.51 -3.61 -8.29
C LYS A 34 -14.99 -2.35 -9.00
N ASP A 35 -16.11 -1.78 -8.57
CA ASP A 35 -16.68 -0.57 -9.16
C ASP A 35 -15.91 0.68 -8.66
N HIS A 36 -14.69 0.89 -9.20
CA HIS A 36 -13.82 2.09 -9.17
C HIS A 36 -13.93 3.03 -7.96
N ARG A 37 -13.88 2.48 -6.73
CA ARG A 37 -13.70 3.30 -5.52
C ARG A 37 -12.22 3.44 -5.22
N THR A 38 -11.74 4.67 -5.10
CA THR A 38 -10.43 4.93 -4.53
C THR A 38 -10.51 5.00 -3.01
N LYS A 39 -9.49 4.45 -2.32
CA LYS A 39 -9.39 4.50 -0.86
C LYS A 39 -7.96 4.83 -0.45
N TYR A 40 -7.81 5.70 0.55
CA TYR A 40 -6.50 5.94 1.15
C TYR A 40 -6.05 4.78 2.05
N ARG A 41 -4.78 4.41 1.93
CA ARG A 41 -4.03 3.60 2.90
C ARG A 41 -3.00 4.49 3.58
N ILE A 42 -2.88 4.35 4.91
CA ILE A 42 -1.73 4.87 5.66
C ILE A 42 -0.62 3.82 5.61
N LEU A 43 0.54 4.23 5.09
CA LEU A 43 1.75 3.42 4.98
C LEU A 43 2.54 3.43 6.30
N PRO A 44 3.51 2.51 6.49
CA PRO A 44 4.28 2.44 7.74
C PRO A 44 4.97 3.73 8.17
N GLY A 45 5.40 4.58 7.23
CA GLY A 45 6.01 5.89 7.52
C GLY A 45 5.02 6.98 7.94
N GLY A 46 3.71 6.73 7.80
CA GLY A 46 2.63 7.70 8.08
C GLY A 46 2.06 8.36 6.82
N GLU A 47 2.67 8.14 5.66
CA GLU A 47 2.23 8.68 4.38
C GLU A 47 0.89 8.09 3.98
N LYS A 48 0.13 8.85 3.20
CA LYS A 48 -1.10 8.38 2.58
C LYS A 48 -0.82 8.05 1.14
N ILE A 49 -1.25 6.87 0.71
CA ILE A 49 -1.31 6.50 -0.70
C ILE A 49 -2.76 6.25 -1.10
N LEU A 50 -3.13 6.68 -2.30
CA LEU A 50 -4.43 6.42 -2.88
C LEU A 50 -4.37 5.08 -3.62
N CYS A 51 -5.28 4.17 -3.30
CA CYS A 51 -5.38 2.88 -3.99
C CYS A 51 -6.69 2.83 -4.78
N ASP A 52 -6.63 2.51 -6.06
CA ASP A 52 -7.76 2.13 -6.89
C ASP A 52 -8.14 0.67 -6.63
N LEU A 53 -9.29 0.46 -6.00
CA LEU A 53 -9.73 -0.90 -5.64
C LEU A 53 -10.20 -1.74 -6.83
N SER A 54 -10.34 -1.15 -8.02
CA SER A 54 -10.60 -1.90 -9.26
C SER A 54 -9.34 -2.63 -9.74
N ILE A 55 -8.15 -2.13 -9.40
CA ILE A 55 -6.87 -2.72 -9.74
C ILE A 55 -6.52 -3.78 -8.69
N PRO A 56 -6.39 -5.07 -9.06
CA PRO A 56 -6.20 -6.15 -8.08
C PRO A 56 -4.98 -5.95 -7.17
N TYR A 57 -3.87 -5.46 -7.72
CA TYR A 57 -2.66 -5.17 -6.95
C TYR A 57 -2.90 -4.08 -5.90
N GLU A 58 -3.48 -2.95 -6.31
CA GLU A 58 -3.76 -1.83 -5.40
C GLU A 58 -4.82 -2.18 -4.34
N ALA A 59 -5.80 -3.01 -4.67
CA ALA A 59 -6.74 -3.57 -3.70
C ALA A 59 -6.01 -4.41 -2.63
N MET A 60 -5.03 -5.21 -3.03
CA MET A 60 -4.22 -6.02 -2.12
C MET A 60 -3.28 -5.16 -1.26
N VAL A 61 -2.70 -4.11 -1.85
CA VAL A 61 -1.98 -3.05 -1.13
C VAL A 61 -2.90 -2.43 -0.08
N TYR A 62 -4.09 -1.94 -0.45
CA TYR A 62 -5.05 -1.37 0.51
C TYR A 62 -5.36 -2.32 1.68
N LEU A 63 -5.52 -3.62 1.39
CA LEU A 63 -5.78 -4.68 2.38
C LEU A 63 -4.55 -5.09 3.21
N LYS A 64 -3.40 -4.41 3.07
CA LYS A 64 -2.13 -4.75 3.75
C LYS A 64 -1.67 -6.19 3.48
N ARG A 65 -1.97 -6.70 2.29
CA ARG A 65 -1.61 -8.06 1.87
C ARG A 65 -0.30 -8.12 1.12
N GLU A 66 0.09 -7.01 0.51
CA GLU A 66 1.35 -6.85 -0.22
C GLU A 66 2.27 -5.88 0.50
N GLU A 67 3.56 -6.22 0.50
CA GLU A 67 4.71 -5.41 0.93
C GLU A 67 4.68 -4.88 2.37
N GLN A 68 3.66 -5.21 3.19
CA GLN A 68 3.50 -4.58 4.52
C GLN A 68 4.74 -4.79 5.41
N LYS A 69 5.26 -6.01 5.48
CA LYS A 69 6.43 -6.33 6.31
C LYS A 69 7.71 -5.73 5.75
N ASP A 70 7.86 -5.69 4.43
CA ASP A 70 9.06 -5.19 3.79
C ASP A 70 9.11 -3.65 3.85
N LEU A 71 7.97 -2.97 3.75
CA LEU A 71 7.85 -1.54 4.02
C LEU A 71 8.12 -1.22 5.50
N GLU A 72 7.65 -2.05 6.44
CA GLU A 72 8.00 -1.90 7.86
C GLU A 72 9.50 -2.07 8.08
N LEU A 73 10.13 -3.05 7.44
CA LEU A 73 11.57 -3.26 7.50
C LEU A 73 12.33 -2.07 6.89
N LEU A 74 11.86 -1.54 5.76
CA LEU A 74 12.45 -0.36 5.12
C LEU A 74 12.53 0.82 6.09
N THR A 75 11.49 1.04 6.91
CA THR A 75 11.51 2.13 7.90
C THR A 75 12.60 1.97 8.96
N GLN A 76 13.04 0.74 9.24
CA GLN A 76 14.09 0.42 10.21
C GLN A 76 15.48 0.46 9.58
N LEU A 77 15.59 0.15 8.29
CA LEU A 77 16.87 0.09 7.57
C LEU A 77 17.36 1.47 7.09
N LEU A 78 16.46 2.31 6.58
CA LEU A 78 16.83 3.61 6.01
C LEU A 78 17.20 4.64 7.09
N LYS A 79 18.32 5.33 6.86
CA LYS A 79 18.80 6.45 7.66
C LYS A 79 18.51 7.78 6.98
N PRO A 80 18.46 8.90 7.73
CA PRO A 80 18.10 10.21 7.20
C PRO A 80 18.92 10.69 5.99
N SER A 81 20.20 10.34 5.92
CA SER A 81 21.12 10.77 4.85
C SER A 81 21.23 9.81 3.67
N ASP A 82 20.48 8.70 3.69
CA ASP A 82 20.62 7.68 2.65
C ASP A 82 20.04 8.17 1.32
N THR A 83 20.54 7.58 0.22
CA THR A 83 19.91 7.68 -1.10
C THR A 83 19.16 6.39 -1.38
N PHE A 84 17.85 6.49 -1.60
CA PHE A 84 16.99 5.38 -2.00
C PHE A 84 16.66 5.47 -3.48
N VAL A 85 16.73 4.34 -4.19
CA VAL A 85 16.38 4.24 -5.60
C VAL A 85 15.28 3.19 -5.75
N ASP A 86 14.12 3.61 -6.25
CA ASP A 86 12.94 2.80 -6.48
C ASP A 86 12.78 2.53 -7.99
N CYS A 87 13.16 1.33 -8.41
CA CYS A 87 13.08 0.90 -9.81
C CYS A 87 11.79 0.12 -10.04
N GLY A 88 10.89 0.66 -10.87
CA GLY A 88 9.52 0.14 -11.03
C GLY A 88 8.60 0.68 -9.94
N ALA A 89 8.64 1.99 -9.71
CA ALA A 89 7.98 2.64 -8.59
C ALA A 89 6.45 2.44 -8.55
N ASN A 90 5.83 2.13 -9.69
CA ASN A 90 4.38 1.96 -9.83
C ASN A 90 3.66 3.18 -9.20
N ILE A 91 2.67 2.98 -8.33
CA ILE A 91 1.99 4.06 -7.59
C ILE A 91 2.82 4.69 -6.46
N GLY A 92 4.10 4.38 -6.34
CA GLY A 92 5.06 5.05 -5.45
C GLY A 92 5.04 4.59 -3.99
N ILE A 93 4.58 3.36 -3.69
CA ILE A 93 4.45 2.86 -2.32
C ILE A 93 5.79 2.87 -1.58
N TRP A 94 6.84 2.35 -2.21
CA TRP A 94 8.19 2.25 -1.65
C TRP A 94 8.84 3.62 -1.52
N SER A 95 8.76 4.43 -2.59
CA SER A 95 9.21 5.82 -2.60
C SER A 95 8.62 6.67 -1.48
N LEU A 96 7.31 6.56 -1.19
CA LEU A 96 6.67 7.28 -0.09
C LEU A 96 7.21 6.86 1.27
N VAL A 97 7.34 5.56 1.51
CA VAL A 97 7.89 5.06 2.79
C VAL A 97 9.36 5.44 2.93
N ALA A 98 10.14 5.40 1.85
CA ALA A 98 11.53 5.87 1.88
C ALA A 98 11.62 7.36 2.21
N ALA A 99 10.77 8.19 1.59
CA ALA A 99 10.68 9.63 1.85
C ALA A 99 10.30 9.97 3.30
N SER A 100 9.59 9.08 4.00
CA SER A 100 9.31 9.21 5.45
C SER A 100 10.56 9.15 6.32
N ARG A 101 11.63 8.51 5.82
CA ARG A 101 12.84 8.19 6.58
C ARG A 101 14.02 9.03 6.19
N VAL A 102 14.21 9.26 4.89
CA VAL A 102 15.26 10.15 4.42
C VAL A 102 14.85 11.60 4.71
N SER A 103 15.72 12.37 5.33
CA SER A 103 15.48 13.79 5.61
C SER A 103 15.96 14.65 4.45
N TYR A 104 16.01 15.96 4.65
CA TYR A 104 16.58 16.92 3.70
C TYR A 104 18.05 16.62 3.32
N SER A 105 18.78 15.78 4.07
CA SER A 105 20.14 15.36 3.72
C SER A 105 20.21 14.08 2.87
N GLY A 106 19.09 13.38 2.67
CA GLY A 106 18.98 12.19 1.82
C GLY A 106 18.23 12.48 0.51
N LYS A 107 18.05 11.45 -0.31
CA LYS A 107 17.34 11.56 -1.61
C LYS A 107 16.54 10.31 -1.91
N VAL A 108 15.39 10.47 -2.57
CA VAL A 108 14.61 9.38 -3.18
C VAL A 108 14.56 9.62 -4.68
N TYR A 109 14.95 8.61 -5.45
CA TYR A 109 14.78 8.58 -6.91
C TYR A 109 13.80 7.47 -7.26
N ALA A 110 12.74 7.82 -7.97
CA ALA A 110 11.69 6.89 -8.39
C ALA A 110 11.64 6.83 -9.91
N PHE A 111 11.63 5.63 -10.46
CA PHE A 111 11.56 5.40 -11.89
C PHE A 111 10.44 4.41 -12.19
N GLU A 112 9.45 4.79 -12.99
CA GLU A 112 8.38 3.90 -13.45
C GLU A 112 8.32 3.93 -14.98
N PRO A 113 8.52 2.79 -15.66
CA PRO A 113 8.50 2.74 -17.12
C PRO A 113 7.09 2.90 -17.73
N ASN A 114 6.01 2.62 -16.98
CA ASN A 114 4.66 2.71 -17.50
C ASN A 114 4.10 4.15 -17.45
N PRO A 115 3.74 4.75 -18.61
CA PRO A 115 3.19 6.10 -18.69
C PRO A 115 1.93 6.37 -17.86
N SER A 116 1.13 5.34 -17.56
CA SER A 116 -0.08 5.52 -16.76
C SER A 116 0.19 5.68 -15.26
N THR A 117 1.41 5.37 -14.82
CA THR A 117 1.77 5.28 -13.40
C THR A 117 3.12 5.94 -13.04
N PHE A 118 3.77 6.67 -13.96
CA PHE A 118 5.02 7.42 -13.68
C PHE A 118 4.80 8.85 -13.20
#